data_AF-H0USE0-F1
#
_entry.id   AF-H0USE0-F1
#
_cell.length_a   1.000
_cell.length_b   1.000
_cell.length_c   1.000
_cell.angle_alpha   90.00
_cell.angle_beta   90.00
_cell.angle_gamma   90.00
#
_symmetry.space_group_name_H-M   'P 1'
#
loop_
_entity.id
_entity.type
_entity.pdbx_description
1 polymer ?
#
loop_
_entity_poly.entity_id
_entity_poly.type
_entity_poly.pdbx_seq_one_letter_code
_entity_poly.pdbx_strand_id
1 'polypeptide(L)'
;MSHSVRIFESACKGCVNCLKSCPTEAIRVVDGSIRILPDLCIDCGECLRTCGKKALGLEEDDWDLIRSHTPGVLAVDPTFFAQFGAYWHPSMVIECLREWGLEMITTQAPKAFDLAAYAVAAAIDTASREQLPLISTYCPSVVRLIQVRFPELLGRLVPVQNPLDIMGDLWRRETLRDDPITLLSPCPSKITLVRNPVSRSSSPFQHVVSVRKVTRQLLAAGPQVADNLPDPVNKRWLKWALRGGEARHVRAFSPKPIVTLAVSGLRNTLDLLQDLELGRLAGVDFVECRICDLGCIGGIANAESRFLASLRLQPLPAPWEIEPSEREELAAMYESGIWALEKPVPPRPRIPLSENLTEAMAKLKEMKAIYAELPHIDCGSCGRPSCNAMAEDIVRGEGEITDCIFKLRDEISDLANRIVLLSKSVPHTMKGRS
;
A
#
# COMPACT_ATOMS: atom_id res chain seq x y z
N MET A 1 -10.59 10.09 8.19
CA MET A 1 -9.39 9.22 8.15
C MET A 1 -8.22 10.03 7.62
N SER A 2 -7.06 10.00 8.30
CA SER A 2 -5.85 10.64 7.79
C SER A 2 -5.28 9.79 6.66
N HIS A 3 -5.14 10.35 5.45
CA HIS A 3 -4.55 9.65 4.30
C HIS A 3 -3.05 9.96 4.23
N SER A 4 -2.20 8.97 3.89
CA SER A 4 -0.75 9.19 3.73
C SER A 4 -0.32 9.96 2.48
N VAL A 5 -1.26 10.38 1.64
CA VAL A 5 -0.99 11.07 0.37
C VAL A 5 -1.33 12.55 0.53
N ARG A 6 -0.30 13.39 0.48
CA ARG A 6 -0.42 14.85 0.51
C ARG A 6 -0.58 15.40 -0.90
N ILE A 7 -1.50 16.34 -1.10
CA ILE A 7 -1.74 17.01 -2.37
C ILE A 7 -1.22 18.46 -2.28
N PHE A 8 -0.36 18.85 -3.22
CA PHE A 8 0.10 20.23 -3.39
C PHE A 8 -0.68 20.85 -4.56
N GLU A 9 -1.84 21.44 -4.26
CA GLU A 9 -2.78 21.96 -5.28
C GLU A 9 -2.12 22.94 -6.26
N SER A 10 -1.25 23.82 -5.76
CA SER A 10 -0.53 24.81 -6.58
C SER A 10 0.39 24.17 -7.64
N ALA A 11 0.87 22.96 -7.40
CA ALA A 11 1.70 22.21 -8.34
C ALA A 11 0.86 21.30 -9.26
N CYS A 12 -0.38 20.99 -8.89
CA CYS A 12 -1.26 20.15 -9.69
C CYS A 12 -1.69 20.87 -10.97
N LYS A 13 -1.81 20.12 -12.07
CA LYS A 13 -2.25 20.62 -13.37
C LYS A 13 -3.40 19.79 -13.97
N GLY A 14 -4.03 18.94 -13.16
CA GLY A 14 -5.14 18.10 -13.60
C GLY A 14 -4.81 17.17 -14.79
N CYS A 15 -3.54 16.76 -14.99
CA CYS A 15 -3.11 16.07 -16.21
C CYS A 15 -3.52 14.58 -16.31
N VAL A 16 -4.40 14.09 -15.41
CA VAL A 16 -4.99 12.74 -15.38
C VAL A 16 -4.05 11.52 -15.30
N ASN A 17 -2.73 11.70 -15.29
CA ASN A 17 -1.77 10.58 -15.25
C ASN A 17 -1.90 9.71 -14.00
N CYS A 18 -2.06 10.33 -12.82
CA CYS A 18 -2.25 9.61 -11.56
C CYS A 18 -3.58 8.84 -11.52
N LEU A 19 -4.60 9.38 -12.19
CA LEU A 19 -5.90 8.74 -12.31
C LEU A 19 -5.81 7.44 -13.12
N LYS A 20 -5.06 7.44 -14.23
CA LYS A 20 -4.84 6.23 -15.05
C LYS A 20 -4.00 5.15 -14.37
N SER A 21 -3.14 5.53 -13.43
CA SER A 21 -2.26 4.58 -12.73
C SER A 21 -2.87 3.99 -11.45
N CYS A 22 -4.02 4.51 -11.00
CA CYS A 22 -4.67 4.08 -9.77
C CYS A 22 -5.37 2.71 -9.97
N PRO A 23 -4.98 1.64 -9.25
CA PRO A 23 -5.51 0.28 -9.45
C PRO A 23 -6.96 0.09 -8.98
N THR A 24 -7.46 1.03 -8.20
CA THR A 24 -8.77 0.98 -7.55
C THR A 24 -9.66 2.14 -7.96
N GLU A 25 -9.28 2.90 -9.01
CA GLU A 25 -10.07 4.02 -9.52
C GLU A 25 -10.36 5.09 -8.45
N ALA A 26 -9.48 5.24 -7.47
CA ALA A 26 -9.68 6.12 -6.31
C ALA A 26 -9.45 7.60 -6.59
N ILE A 27 -9.07 8.00 -7.80
CA ILE A 27 -8.70 9.38 -8.13
C ILE A 27 -9.69 9.95 -9.13
N ARG A 28 -10.16 11.18 -8.84
CA ARG A 28 -10.90 12.05 -9.75
C ARG A 28 -10.08 13.31 -10.02
N VAL A 29 -10.29 13.93 -11.18
CA VAL A 29 -9.81 15.27 -11.49
C VAL A 29 -11.03 16.16 -11.66
N VAL A 30 -11.20 17.12 -10.74
CA VAL A 30 -12.32 18.05 -10.69
C VAL A 30 -11.73 19.45 -10.51
N ASP A 31 -12.24 20.44 -11.25
CA ASP A 31 -11.77 21.83 -11.21
C ASP A 31 -10.24 21.99 -11.38
N GLY A 32 -9.65 21.14 -12.22
CA GLY A 32 -8.22 21.17 -12.53
C GLY A 32 -7.31 20.60 -11.42
N SER A 33 -7.86 20.11 -10.31
CA SER A 33 -7.11 19.46 -9.23
C SER A 33 -7.59 18.04 -8.98
N ILE A 34 -6.82 17.28 -8.19
CA ILE A 34 -7.10 15.89 -7.89
C ILE A 34 -7.92 15.76 -6.61
N ARG A 35 -8.90 14.87 -6.61
CA ARG A 35 -9.66 14.43 -5.43
C ARG A 35 -9.44 12.93 -5.26
N ILE A 36 -9.03 12.50 -4.06
CA ILE A 36 -8.84 11.08 -3.74
C ILE A 36 -10.04 10.59 -2.93
N LEU A 37 -10.69 9.54 -3.41
CA LEU A 37 -11.75 8.83 -2.74
C LEU A 37 -11.12 7.90 -1.68
N PRO A 38 -11.24 8.23 -0.38
CA PRO A 38 -10.49 7.53 0.67
C PRO A 38 -10.87 6.05 0.77
N ASP A 39 -12.15 5.72 0.55
CA ASP A 39 -12.67 4.35 0.65
C ASP A 39 -12.14 3.40 -0.42
N LEU A 40 -11.75 3.94 -1.58
CA LEU A 40 -11.16 3.16 -2.67
C LEU A 40 -9.62 3.14 -2.60
N CYS A 41 -9.01 4.10 -1.92
CA CYS A 41 -7.56 4.20 -1.90
C CYS A 41 -6.92 3.10 -1.03
N ILE A 42 -5.83 2.53 -1.56
CA ILE A 42 -5.03 1.48 -0.92
C ILE A 42 -3.65 1.98 -0.46
N ASP A 43 -3.40 3.28 -0.59
CA ASP A 43 -2.15 3.96 -0.21
C ASP A 43 -0.88 3.35 -0.84
N CYS A 44 -1.00 2.81 -2.06
CA CYS A 44 0.14 2.18 -2.75
C CYS A 44 1.21 3.17 -3.22
N GLY A 45 0.85 4.46 -3.35
CA GLY A 45 1.75 5.51 -3.80
C GLY A 45 2.04 5.51 -5.31
N GLU A 46 1.30 4.75 -6.12
CA GLU A 46 1.51 4.72 -7.58
C GLU A 46 1.21 6.08 -8.23
N CYS A 47 0.27 6.85 -7.65
CA CYS A 47 -0.01 8.22 -8.05
C CYS A 47 1.18 9.17 -7.81
N LEU A 48 1.92 9.00 -6.69
CA LEU A 48 3.15 9.75 -6.41
C LEU A 48 4.23 9.41 -7.44
N ARG A 49 4.36 8.12 -7.80
CA ARG A 49 5.37 7.63 -8.74
C ARG A 49 5.21 8.21 -10.15
N THR A 50 3.98 8.32 -10.64
CA THR A 50 3.69 8.82 -12.01
C THR A 50 3.60 10.34 -12.11
N CYS A 51 3.50 11.06 -10.99
CA CYS A 51 3.29 12.51 -10.99
C CYS A 51 4.56 13.27 -11.43
N GLY A 52 4.67 13.56 -12.72
CA GLY A 52 5.77 14.38 -13.26
C GLY A 52 5.82 15.83 -12.74
N LYS A 53 4.74 16.32 -12.13
CA LYS A 53 4.67 17.66 -11.51
C LYS A 53 5.06 17.67 -10.03
N LYS A 54 5.27 16.49 -9.42
CA LYS A 54 5.52 16.34 -7.98
C LYS A 54 4.44 17.03 -7.11
N ALA A 55 3.21 17.05 -7.60
CA ALA A 55 2.04 17.60 -6.90
C ALA A 55 1.49 16.65 -5.81
N LEU A 56 2.10 15.47 -5.67
CA LEU A 56 1.73 14.43 -4.73
C LEU A 56 2.95 14.08 -3.87
N GLY A 57 2.76 14.04 -2.56
CA GLY A 57 3.80 13.75 -1.58
C GLY A 57 3.33 12.80 -0.48
N LEU A 58 4.24 12.50 0.44
CA LEU A 58 3.93 11.74 1.65
C LEU A 58 3.45 12.69 2.74
N GLU A 59 2.35 12.33 3.39
CA GLU A 59 1.88 12.97 4.61
C GLU A 59 2.53 12.25 5.80
N GLU A 60 3.73 12.68 6.17
CA GLU A 60 4.58 12.11 7.23
C GLU A 60 4.85 13.15 8.32
N ASP A 61 5.33 12.71 9.48
CA ASP A 61 5.62 13.61 10.60
C ASP A 61 6.89 14.45 10.37
N ASP A 62 7.03 15.55 11.10
CA ASP A 62 8.17 16.43 10.98
C ASP A 62 9.40 15.82 11.68
N TRP A 63 10.34 15.36 10.87
CA TRP A 63 11.56 14.72 11.34
C TRP A 63 12.47 15.65 12.15
N ASP A 64 12.55 16.93 11.80
CA ASP A 64 13.43 17.85 12.52
C ASP A 64 12.86 18.15 13.92
N LEU A 65 11.53 18.20 14.04
CA LEU A 65 10.83 18.28 15.32
C LEU A 65 11.00 17.00 16.17
N ILE A 66 10.89 15.82 15.56
CA ILE A 66 11.08 14.55 16.27
C ILE A 66 12.51 14.47 16.81
N ARG A 67 13.51 14.83 15.99
CA ARG A 67 14.92 14.79 16.37
C ARG A 67 15.26 15.80 17.47
N SER A 68 14.50 16.88 17.64
CA SER A 68 14.76 17.87 18.69
C SER A 68 14.29 17.46 20.09
N HIS A 69 13.50 16.39 20.23
CA HIS A 69 12.89 15.96 21.51
C HIS A 69 13.52 14.65 22.04
N THR A 70 14.86 14.56 22.06
CA THR A 70 15.62 13.33 22.40
C THR A 70 15.37 12.78 23.81
N PRO A 71 15.51 11.45 24.01
CA PRO A 71 15.96 10.42 23.05
C PRO A 71 14.82 9.80 22.22
N GLY A 72 14.98 9.75 20.90
CA GLY A 72 14.00 9.14 19.99
C GLY A 72 14.28 7.66 19.76
N VAL A 73 13.29 6.78 19.99
CA VAL A 73 13.38 5.35 19.68
C VAL A 73 12.94 5.11 18.23
N LEU A 74 13.71 4.34 17.48
CA LEU A 74 13.48 4.04 16.07
C LEU A 74 13.11 2.57 15.84
N ALA A 75 11.95 2.37 15.25
CA ALA A 75 11.55 1.14 14.59
C ALA A 75 11.87 1.25 13.11
N VAL A 76 12.63 0.32 12.53
CA VAL A 76 13.04 0.41 11.12
C VAL A 76 12.51 -0.75 10.30
N ASP A 77 12.04 -0.45 9.08
CA ASP A 77 11.80 -1.49 8.09
C ASP A 77 13.12 -2.10 7.60
N PRO A 78 13.18 -3.43 7.35
CA PRO A 78 14.31 -4.10 6.68
C PRO A 78 14.94 -3.34 5.52
N THR A 79 14.14 -2.63 4.71
CA THR A 79 14.61 -1.89 3.54
C THR A 79 15.63 -0.81 3.88
N PHE A 80 15.59 -0.26 5.11
CA PHE A 80 16.45 0.84 5.54
C PHE A 80 17.94 0.50 5.37
N PHE A 81 18.33 -0.74 5.69
CA PHE A 81 19.71 -1.22 5.56
C PHE A 81 20.21 -1.37 4.12
N ALA A 82 19.32 -1.29 3.13
CA ALA A 82 19.69 -1.36 1.72
C ALA A 82 19.96 0.01 1.08
N GLN A 83 19.70 1.10 1.81
CA GLN A 83 19.67 2.45 1.25
C GLN A 83 21.02 3.17 1.21
N PHE A 84 22.07 2.55 1.77
CA PHE A 84 23.39 3.17 1.92
C PHE A 84 24.39 2.52 0.96
N GLY A 85 24.98 3.33 0.07
CA GLY A 85 25.87 2.84 -0.97
C GLY A 85 27.33 2.66 -0.59
N ALA A 86 27.88 3.58 0.21
CA ALA A 86 29.31 3.60 0.57
C ALA A 86 29.62 2.98 1.95
N TYR A 87 28.59 2.56 2.71
CA TYR A 87 28.70 2.19 4.12
C TYR A 87 27.90 0.91 4.40
N TRP A 88 28.17 -0.14 3.63
CA TRP A 88 27.26 -1.28 3.56
C TRP A 88 27.55 -2.35 4.61
N HIS A 89 27.39 -2.02 5.88
CA HIS A 89 27.13 -3.04 6.88
C HIS A 89 26.04 -2.55 7.86
N PRO A 90 25.04 -3.38 8.20
CA PRO A 90 23.98 -2.98 9.13
C PRO A 90 24.48 -2.37 10.44
N SER A 91 25.56 -2.93 11.01
CA SER A 91 26.19 -2.41 12.23
C SER A 91 26.65 -0.96 12.10
N MET A 92 27.15 -0.56 10.92
CA MET A 92 27.60 0.80 10.68
C MET A 92 26.45 1.79 10.78
N VAL A 93 25.32 1.46 10.16
CA VAL A 93 24.13 2.31 10.19
C VAL A 93 23.56 2.43 11.61
N ILE A 94 23.58 1.33 12.38
CA ILE A 94 23.15 1.33 13.79
C ILE A 94 24.04 2.25 14.62
N GLU A 95 25.36 2.23 14.41
CA GLU A 95 26.29 3.13 15.12
C GLU A 95 26.03 4.59 14.77
N CYS A 96 25.88 4.92 13.49
CA CYS A 96 25.56 6.28 13.05
C CYS A 96 24.29 6.83 13.73
N LEU A 97 23.26 5.99 13.87
CA LEU A 97 22.03 6.38 14.56
C LEU A 97 22.29 6.62 16.05
N ARG A 98 23.10 5.77 16.70
CA ARG A 98 23.46 5.95 18.11
C ARG A 98 24.23 7.25 18.35
N GLU A 99 25.18 7.58 17.48
CA GLU A 99 25.93 8.85 17.55
C GLU A 99 25.02 10.09 17.41
N TRP A 100 23.88 9.94 16.73
CA TRP A 100 22.85 10.96 16.62
C TRP A 100 21.89 11.02 17.83
N GLY A 101 22.13 10.21 18.85
CA GLY A 101 21.26 10.10 20.04
C GLY A 101 19.95 9.37 19.75
N LEU A 102 19.90 8.55 18.70
CA LEU A 102 18.73 7.77 18.30
C LEU A 102 18.95 6.29 18.65
N GLU A 103 18.02 5.71 19.39
CA GLU A 103 18.07 4.29 19.76
C GLU A 103 17.29 3.47 18.74
N MET A 104 17.96 2.61 17.97
CA MET A 104 17.27 1.66 17.11
C MET A 104 16.87 0.39 17.89
N ILE A 105 15.63 -0.05 17.69
CA ILE A 105 15.16 -1.38 18.13
C ILE A 105 15.90 -2.46 17.33
N THR A 106 16.93 -3.06 17.94
CA THR A 106 17.83 -4.01 17.27
C THR A 106 17.61 -5.45 17.72
N THR A 107 17.35 -5.68 19.02
CA THR A 107 17.16 -7.03 19.58
C THR A 107 15.79 -7.61 19.25
N GLN A 108 14.73 -6.79 19.33
CA GLN A 108 13.36 -7.24 19.11
C GLN A 108 13.00 -7.34 17.62
N ALA A 109 13.73 -6.65 16.74
CA ALA A 109 13.43 -6.65 15.32
C ALA A 109 13.56 -8.06 14.69
N PRO A 110 14.67 -8.80 14.82
CA PRO A 110 14.74 -10.17 14.29
C PRO A 110 13.68 -11.09 14.91
N LYS A 111 13.50 -11.03 16.24
CA LYS A 111 12.53 -11.86 16.97
C LYS A 111 11.09 -11.65 16.49
N ALA A 112 10.69 -10.41 16.22
CA ALA A 112 9.36 -10.11 15.72
C ALA A 112 9.09 -10.72 14.34
N PHE A 113 10.08 -10.70 13.45
CA PHE A 113 9.97 -11.27 12.11
C PHE A 113 10.07 -12.80 12.11
N ASP A 114 10.88 -13.38 12.99
CA ASP A 114 10.92 -14.83 13.23
C ASP A 114 9.58 -15.31 13.79
N LEU A 115 9.04 -14.63 14.80
CA LEU A 115 7.74 -14.94 15.40
C LEU A 115 6.62 -14.84 14.36
N ALA A 116 6.61 -13.81 13.52
CA ALA A 116 5.62 -13.68 12.45
C ALA A 116 5.75 -14.84 11.43
N ALA A 117 6.96 -15.19 11.00
CA ALA A 117 7.18 -16.31 10.08
C ALA A 117 6.75 -17.66 10.68
N TYR A 118 7.10 -17.88 11.95
CA TYR A 118 6.70 -19.06 12.72
C TYR A 118 5.17 -19.15 12.85
N ALA A 119 4.51 -18.05 13.20
CA ALA A 119 3.06 -18.01 13.33
C ALA A 119 2.32 -18.26 12.00
N VAL A 120 2.85 -17.73 10.89
CA VAL A 120 2.33 -18.03 9.55
C VAL A 120 2.51 -19.51 9.22
N ALA A 121 3.68 -20.09 9.50
CA ALA A 121 3.93 -21.51 9.27
C ALA A 121 2.97 -22.41 10.07
N ALA A 122 2.71 -22.07 11.34
CA ALA A 122 1.73 -22.76 12.18
C ALA A 122 0.30 -22.61 11.64
N ALA A 123 -0.07 -21.42 11.14
CA ALA A 123 -1.38 -21.19 10.53
C ALA A 123 -1.56 -22.03 9.25
N ILE A 124 -0.51 -22.18 8.43
CA ILE A 124 -0.54 -23.05 7.25
C ILE A 124 -0.68 -24.52 7.65
N ASP A 125 0.05 -24.95 8.69
CA ASP A 125 0.03 -26.35 9.13
C ASP A 125 -1.35 -26.81 9.62
N THR A 126 -2.09 -25.89 10.26
CA THR A 126 -3.43 -26.12 10.83
C THR A 126 -4.58 -25.79 9.88
N ALA A 127 -4.32 -25.14 8.74
CA ALA A 127 -5.34 -24.79 7.76
C ALA A 127 -5.90 -26.03 7.03
N SER A 128 -7.21 -26.02 6.79
CA SER A 128 -7.84 -26.97 5.88
C SER A 128 -7.44 -26.70 4.43
N ARG A 129 -7.58 -27.71 3.56
CA ARG A 129 -7.17 -27.61 2.15
C ARG A 129 -7.97 -26.54 1.40
N GLU A 130 -9.21 -26.30 1.81
CA GLU A 130 -10.13 -25.31 1.24
C GLU A 130 -9.75 -23.87 1.60
N GLN A 131 -9.04 -23.68 2.73
CA GLN A 131 -8.55 -22.37 3.17
C GLN A 131 -7.26 -21.96 2.45
N LEU A 132 -6.54 -22.90 1.84
CA LEU A 132 -5.29 -22.65 1.14
C LEU A 132 -5.51 -22.13 -0.29
N PRO A 133 -4.59 -21.31 -0.83
CA PRO A 133 -3.42 -20.74 -0.15
C PRO A 133 -3.76 -19.61 0.83
N LEU A 134 -2.98 -19.49 1.91
CA LEU A 134 -3.00 -18.30 2.77
C LEU A 134 -2.17 -17.15 2.15
N ILE A 135 -2.57 -15.91 2.40
CA ILE A 135 -2.02 -14.69 1.81
C ILE A 135 -1.35 -13.84 2.90
N SER A 136 -0.11 -13.42 2.64
CA SER A 136 0.65 -12.49 3.52
C SER A 136 -0.10 -11.18 3.81
N THR A 137 0.01 -10.71 5.05
CA THR A 137 -0.49 -9.40 5.53
C THR A 137 0.60 -8.33 5.61
N TYR A 138 1.87 -8.63 5.32
CA TYR A 138 2.97 -7.68 5.54
C TYR A 138 2.91 -6.44 4.65
N CYS A 139 2.32 -6.54 3.44
CA CYS A 139 2.09 -5.41 2.56
C CYS A 139 0.68 -4.82 2.79
N PRO A 140 0.54 -3.66 3.48
CA PRO A 140 -0.79 -3.16 3.83
C PRO A 140 -1.59 -2.71 2.61
N SER A 141 -0.91 -2.33 1.52
CA SER A 141 -1.57 -2.03 0.24
C SER A 141 -2.23 -3.27 -0.39
N VAL A 142 -1.66 -4.47 -0.21
CA VAL A 142 -2.29 -5.71 -0.67
C VAL A 142 -3.52 -6.01 0.17
N VAL A 143 -3.41 -5.88 1.50
CA VAL A 143 -4.56 -6.05 2.41
C VAL A 143 -5.71 -5.12 1.99
N ARG A 144 -5.43 -3.82 1.79
CA ARG A 144 -6.43 -2.85 1.34
C ARG A 144 -6.96 -3.13 -0.07
N LEU A 145 -6.12 -3.62 -0.97
CA LEU A 145 -6.55 -4.05 -2.29
C LEU A 145 -7.56 -5.21 -2.21
N ILE A 146 -7.29 -6.19 -1.35
CA ILE A 146 -8.22 -7.29 -1.08
C ILE A 146 -9.52 -6.75 -0.48
N GLN A 147 -9.45 -5.88 0.53
CA GLN A 147 -10.64 -5.26 1.15
C GLN A 147 -11.55 -4.55 0.14
N VAL A 148 -10.97 -3.89 -0.89
CA VAL A 148 -11.70 -3.07 -1.86
C VAL A 148 -12.14 -3.86 -3.09
N ARG A 149 -11.31 -4.78 -3.59
CA ARG A 149 -11.52 -5.44 -4.90
C ARG A 149 -11.73 -6.95 -4.85
N PHE A 150 -11.30 -7.63 -3.80
CA PHE A 150 -11.37 -9.09 -3.69
C PHE A 150 -11.87 -9.50 -2.29
N PRO A 151 -13.04 -9.02 -1.82
CA PRO A 151 -13.50 -9.26 -0.45
C PRO A 151 -13.67 -10.75 -0.11
N GLU A 152 -13.94 -11.60 -1.11
CA GLU A 152 -14.01 -13.07 -0.96
C GLU A 152 -12.66 -13.69 -0.55
N LEU A 153 -11.55 -12.98 -0.72
CA LEU A 153 -10.21 -13.42 -0.32
C LEU A 153 -9.83 -13.01 1.11
N LEU A 154 -10.67 -12.25 1.82
CA LEU A 154 -10.37 -11.83 3.20
C LEU A 154 -10.13 -13.01 4.14
N GLY A 155 -10.90 -14.09 3.96
CA GLY A 155 -10.74 -15.33 4.74
C GLY A 155 -9.43 -16.09 4.47
N ARG A 156 -8.66 -15.69 3.45
CA ARG A 156 -7.34 -16.26 3.13
C ARG A 156 -6.18 -15.44 3.69
N LEU A 157 -6.41 -14.26 4.26
CA LEU A 157 -5.34 -13.49 4.91
C LEU A 157 -4.82 -14.24 6.14
N VAL A 158 -3.49 -14.30 6.29
CA VAL A 158 -2.90 -14.90 7.49
C VAL A 158 -3.34 -14.13 8.75
N PRO A 159 -3.69 -14.81 9.85
CA PRO A 159 -4.13 -14.16 11.09
C PRO A 159 -2.95 -13.65 11.94
N VAL A 160 -1.96 -13.04 11.29
CA VAL A 160 -0.70 -12.59 11.91
C VAL A 160 -0.54 -11.07 11.70
N GLN A 161 -0.24 -10.36 12.79
CA GLN A 161 0.03 -8.92 12.79
C GLN A 161 1.27 -8.57 11.96
N ASN A 162 1.39 -7.29 11.62
CA ASN A 162 2.59 -6.83 10.95
C ASN A 162 3.80 -6.98 11.90
N PRO A 163 4.89 -7.65 11.51
CA PRO A 163 6.09 -7.79 12.34
C PRO A 163 6.71 -6.46 12.77
N LEU A 164 6.47 -5.36 12.07
CA LEU A 164 6.87 -4.04 12.58
C LEU A 164 6.13 -3.69 13.86
N ASP A 165 4.82 -3.90 13.87
CA ASP A 165 3.98 -3.65 15.04
C ASP A 165 4.39 -4.58 16.20
N ILE A 166 4.59 -5.88 15.92
CA ILE A 166 5.10 -6.87 16.89
C ILE A 166 6.44 -6.41 17.49
N MET A 167 7.36 -5.88 16.68
CA MET A 167 8.64 -5.36 17.14
C MET A 167 8.47 -4.21 18.14
N GLY A 168 7.55 -3.27 17.88
CA GLY A 168 7.24 -2.18 18.81
C GLY A 168 6.61 -2.67 20.11
N ASP A 169 5.68 -3.62 20.02
CA ASP A 169 5.02 -4.21 21.18
C ASP A 169 6.01 -5.02 22.04
N LEU A 170 6.90 -5.79 21.42
CA LEU A 170 7.99 -6.52 22.11
C LEU A 170 8.95 -5.57 22.81
N TRP A 171 9.35 -4.48 22.15
CA TRP A 171 10.25 -3.51 22.77
C TRP A 171 9.61 -2.88 24.02
N ARG A 172 8.34 -2.48 23.95
CA ARG A 172 7.62 -1.93 25.11
C ARG A 172 7.51 -2.96 26.24
N ARG A 173 7.19 -4.22 25.90
CA ARG A 173 7.03 -5.30 26.88
C ARG A 173 8.33 -5.68 27.58
N GLU A 174 9.45 -5.74 26.85
CA GLU A 174 10.74 -6.18 27.40
C GLU A 174 11.47 -5.05 28.13
N THR A 175 11.37 -3.81 27.65
CA THR A 175 12.06 -2.67 28.26
C THR A 175 11.25 -1.97 29.34
N LEU A 176 9.93 -2.16 29.36
CA LEU A 176 8.97 -1.45 30.22
C LEU A 176 9.02 0.08 30.07
N ARG A 177 9.52 0.56 28.93
CA ARG A 177 9.62 1.99 28.60
C ARG A 177 8.40 2.46 27.83
N ASP A 178 8.05 3.73 28.02
CA ASP A 178 6.94 4.41 27.34
C ASP A 178 7.40 5.49 26.34
N ASP A 179 8.70 5.50 25.99
CA ASP A 179 9.23 6.48 25.04
C ASP A 179 8.48 6.44 23.69
N PRO A 180 8.33 7.60 23.02
CA PRO A 180 7.72 7.65 21.71
C PRO A 180 8.58 6.90 20.68
N ILE A 181 7.98 5.94 19.98
CA ILE A 181 8.63 5.17 18.93
C ILE A 181 8.30 5.82 17.57
N THR A 182 9.33 6.06 16.77
CA THR A 182 9.21 6.54 15.39
C THR A 182 9.47 5.41 14.41
N LEU A 183 8.51 5.12 13.54
CA LEU A 183 8.67 4.16 12.46
C LEU A 183 9.36 4.81 11.24
N LEU A 184 10.41 4.18 10.72
CA LEU A 184 11.00 4.50 9.42
C LEU A 184 10.34 3.65 8.34
N SER A 185 9.45 4.28 7.56
CA SER A 185 8.61 3.59 6.59
C SER A 185 9.12 3.71 5.14
N PRO A 186 9.18 2.62 4.36
CA PRO A 186 9.46 2.67 2.92
C PRO A 186 8.20 2.91 2.07
N CYS A 187 7.02 3.00 2.69
CA CYS A 187 5.73 2.95 2.01
C CYS A 187 4.67 3.89 2.62
N PRO A 188 3.89 4.62 1.80
CA PRO A 188 2.74 5.41 2.28
C PRO A 188 1.70 4.56 3.02
N SER A 189 1.45 3.34 2.57
CA SER A 189 0.48 2.46 3.22
C SER A 189 0.86 2.11 4.66
N LYS A 190 2.16 1.95 4.96
CA LYS A 190 2.66 1.78 6.34
C LYS A 190 2.56 3.06 7.16
N ILE A 191 2.78 4.24 6.55
CA ILE A 191 2.49 5.54 7.20
C ILE A 191 1.01 5.62 7.62
N THR A 192 0.11 5.22 6.73
CA THR A 192 -1.32 5.21 7.03
C THR A 192 -1.68 4.17 8.09
N LEU A 193 -0.98 3.04 8.14
CA LEU A 193 -1.23 1.97 9.12
C LEU A 193 -0.95 2.46 10.55
N VAL A 194 0.07 3.29 10.75
CA VAL A 194 0.34 3.93 12.05
C VAL A 194 -0.84 4.79 12.51
N ARG A 195 -1.42 5.58 11.59
CA ARG A 195 -2.50 6.52 11.89
C ARG A 195 -3.90 5.90 11.90
N ASN A 196 -4.12 4.86 11.09
CA ASN A 196 -5.39 4.17 10.91
C ASN A 196 -5.11 2.64 10.82
N PRO A 197 -4.85 1.98 11.96
CA PRO A 197 -4.61 0.54 11.98
C PRO A 197 -5.86 -0.24 11.55
N VAL A 198 -5.67 -1.33 10.81
CA VAL A 198 -6.79 -2.13 10.25
C VAL A 198 -7.20 -3.27 11.19
N SER A 199 -6.23 -3.97 11.76
CA SER A 199 -6.40 -5.20 12.55
C SER A 199 -6.13 -5.02 14.04
N ARG A 200 -6.03 -3.77 14.50
CA ARG A 200 -5.82 -3.42 15.92
C ARG A 200 -6.45 -2.09 16.31
N SER A 201 -6.51 -1.81 17.62
CA SER A 201 -7.03 -0.54 18.14
C SER A 201 -6.08 0.63 17.93
N SER A 202 -4.78 0.41 18.12
CA SER A 202 -3.75 1.46 18.09
C SER A 202 -2.41 0.91 17.61
N SER A 203 -1.60 1.73 16.94
CA SER A 203 -0.23 1.38 16.57
C SER A 203 0.72 1.61 17.76
N PRO A 204 1.80 0.83 17.91
CA PRO A 204 2.82 1.07 18.94
C PRO A 204 3.70 2.29 18.63
N PHE A 205 3.58 2.86 17.43
CA PHE A 205 4.35 4.00 16.95
C PHE A 205 3.59 5.31 17.15
N GLN A 206 4.27 6.30 17.73
CA GLN A 206 3.78 7.66 17.92
C GLN A 206 4.04 8.52 16.68
N HIS A 207 5.13 8.24 15.98
CA HIS A 207 5.55 8.99 14.80
C HIS A 207 5.92 8.06 13.65
N VAL A 208 5.87 8.58 12.44
CA VAL A 208 6.30 7.90 11.24
C VAL A 208 6.91 8.87 10.23
N VAL A 209 8.08 8.50 9.73
CA VAL A 209 8.80 9.26 8.69
C VAL A 209 9.30 8.31 7.62
N SER A 210 9.51 8.82 6.40
CA SER A 210 10.04 8.01 5.31
C SER A 210 11.49 7.64 5.53
N VAL A 211 11.81 6.40 5.14
CA VAL A 211 13.20 5.91 5.01
C VAL A 211 14.05 6.91 4.22
N ARG A 212 13.52 7.43 3.11
CA ARG A 212 14.19 8.41 2.26
C ARG A 212 14.63 9.67 3.01
N LYS A 213 13.79 10.20 3.90
CA LYS A 213 14.08 11.43 4.63
C LYS A 213 15.29 11.23 5.56
N VAL A 214 15.25 10.18 6.37
CA VAL A 214 16.34 9.88 7.33
C VAL A 214 17.63 9.47 6.60
N THR A 215 17.56 8.59 5.60
CA THR A 215 18.75 8.19 4.83
C THR A 215 19.47 9.39 4.21
N ARG A 216 18.73 10.35 3.64
CA ARG A 216 19.34 11.54 3.02
C ARG A 216 20.05 12.43 4.03
N GLN A 217 19.48 12.61 5.22
CA GLN A 217 20.13 13.39 6.26
C GLN A 217 21.38 12.68 6.79
N LEU A 218 21.32 11.35 7.01
CA LEU A 218 22.49 10.56 7.41
C LEU A 218 23.63 10.66 6.39
N LEU A 219 23.32 10.50 5.10
CA LEU A 219 24.33 10.62 4.04
C LEU A 219 24.90 12.05 3.95
N ALA A 220 24.09 13.08 4.19
CA ALA A 220 24.54 14.47 4.15
C ALA A 220 25.48 14.82 5.31
N ALA A 221 25.35 14.17 6.47
CA ALA A 221 26.25 14.39 7.60
C ALA A 221 27.60 13.67 7.48
N GLY A 222 27.73 12.70 6.57
CA GLY A 222 28.98 11.97 6.34
C GLY A 222 29.56 11.30 7.59
N PRO A 223 28.78 10.46 8.30
CA PRO A 223 29.22 9.87 9.56
C PRO A 223 30.51 9.06 9.37
N GLN A 224 31.43 9.23 10.32
CA GLN A 224 32.66 8.45 10.39
C GLN A 224 32.35 7.21 11.22
N VAL A 225 32.54 6.02 10.65
CA VAL A 225 32.21 4.78 11.34
C VAL A 225 33.47 4.00 11.62
N ALA A 226 33.58 3.49 12.85
CA ALA A 226 34.69 2.63 13.24
C ALA A 226 34.72 1.32 12.43
N ASP A 227 35.93 0.85 12.13
CA ASP A 227 36.14 -0.49 11.58
C ASP A 227 35.81 -1.57 12.63
N ASN A 228 35.34 -2.74 12.17
CA ASN A 228 35.08 -3.94 13.00
C ASN A 228 33.95 -3.82 14.05
N LEU A 229 32.78 -3.34 13.64
CA LEU A 229 31.58 -3.41 14.47
C LEU A 229 31.01 -4.83 14.53
N PRO A 230 30.45 -5.26 15.69
CA PRO A 230 29.84 -6.57 15.83
C PRO A 230 28.66 -6.72 14.87
N ASP A 231 28.55 -7.90 14.28
CA ASP A 231 27.48 -8.22 13.35
C ASP A 231 26.15 -8.42 14.10
N PRO A 232 25.01 -7.83 13.68
CA PRO A 232 23.72 -8.16 14.27
C PRO A 232 23.44 -9.66 14.23
N VAL A 233 22.93 -10.16 15.36
CA VAL A 233 22.85 -11.60 15.70
C VAL A 233 21.97 -12.40 14.74
N ASN A 234 21.03 -11.77 14.01
CA ASN A 234 20.20 -12.45 13.01
C ASN A 234 19.82 -11.51 11.85
N LYS A 235 20.08 -11.98 10.61
CA LYS A 235 19.88 -11.24 9.35
C LYS A 235 18.73 -11.76 8.48
N ARG A 236 17.99 -12.80 8.90
CA ARG A 236 16.86 -13.36 8.12
C ARG A 236 15.79 -12.31 7.86
N TRP A 237 15.44 -11.51 8.87
CA TRP A 237 14.44 -10.45 8.77
C TRP A 237 14.78 -9.40 7.70
N LEU A 238 16.07 -9.11 7.45
CA LEU A 238 16.50 -8.20 6.38
C LEU A 238 16.05 -8.67 4.99
N LYS A 239 15.89 -9.98 4.81
CA LYS A 239 15.48 -10.57 3.52
C LYS A 239 14.03 -10.25 3.16
N TRP A 240 13.18 -9.89 4.12
CA TRP A 240 11.79 -9.49 3.89
C TRP A 240 11.65 -8.21 3.04
N ALA A 241 12.73 -7.43 2.93
CA ALA A 241 12.81 -6.30 2.02
C ALA A 241 12.69 -6.72 0.54
N LEU A 242 13.13 -7.94 0.21
CA LEU A 242 13.15 -8.52 -1.13
C LEU A 242 11.92 -9.39 -1.36
N ARG A 243 11.47 -9.50 -2.62
CA ARG A 243 10.49 -10.50 -3.04
C ARG A 243 10.96 -11.91 -2.68
N GLY A 244 10.09 -12.69 -2.04
CA GLY A 244 10.34 -14.08 -1.67
C GLY A 244 11.08 -14.24 -0.33
N GLY A 245 11.48 -13.13 0.30
CA GLY A 245 12.16 -13.17 1.59
C GLY A 245 11.25 -13.66 2.72
N GLU A 246 9.98 -13.26 2.71
CA GLU A 246 8.98 -13.74 3.66
C GLU A 246 8.63 -15.19 3.38
N ALA A 247 8.35 -15.55 2.12
CA ALA A 247 8.05 -16.93 1.74
C ALA A 247 9.16 -17.91 2.12
N ARG A 248 10.43 -17.52 1.95
CA ARG A 248 11.58 -18.31 2.41
C ARG A 248 11.63 -18.41 3.93
N HIS A 249 11.28 -17.34 4.65
CA HIS A 249 11.29 -17.33 6.11
C HIS A 249 10.22 -18.25 6.70
N VAL A 250 8.99 -18.16 6.19
CA VAL A 250 7.89 -19.06 6.56
C VAL A 250 8.27 -20.51 6.30
N ARG A 251 8.90 -20.79 5.14
CA ARG A 251 9.35 -22.15 4.81
C ARG A 251 10.39 -22.70 5.78
N ALA A 252 11.28 -21.86 6.30
CA ALA A 252 12.31 -22.28 7.26
C ALA A 252 11.69 -22.74 8.59
N PHE A 253 10.58 -22.13 9.03
CA PHE A 253 9.89 -22.52 10.25
C PHE A 253 8.85 -23.64 10.08
N SER A 254 8.44 -23.93 8.84
CA SER A 254 7.46 -24.98 8.56
C SER A 254 8.00 -26.38 8.93
N PRO A 255 7.23 -27.20 9.66
CA PRO A 255 7.63 -28.56 10.02
C PRO A 255 7.61 -29.52 8.83
N LYS A 256 6.87 -29.17 7.77
CA LYS A 256 6.72 -29.94 6.54
C LYS A 256 7.06 -29.09 5.30
N PRO A 257 7.48 -29.70 4.18
CA PRO A 257 7.64 -28.97 2.92
C PRO A 257 6.33 -28.29 2.52
N ILE A 258 6.40 -26.98 2.21
CA ILE A 258 5.27 -26.19 1.73
C ILE A 258 5.58 -25.56 0.37
N VAL A 259 4.56 -25.43 -0.45
CA VAL A 259 4.59 -24.76 -1.75
C VAL A 259 4.24 -23.29 -1.55
N THR A 260 5.21 -22.41 -1.78
CA THR A 260 5.02 -20.97 -1.64
C THR A 260 5.18 -20.26 -2.97
N LEU A 261 4.37 -19.24 -3.21
CA LEU A 261 4.47 -18.35 -4.38
C LEU A 261 4.74 -16.91 -3.91
N ALA A 262 5.73 -16.25 -4.52
CA ALA A 262 6.06 -14.86 -4.21
C ALA A 262 5.91 -13.97 -5.45
N VAL A 263 5.05 -12.96 -5.36
CA VAL A 263 4.78 -11.99 -6.43
C VAL A 263 5.10 -10.57 -5.97
N SER A 264 5.61 -9.78 -6.90
CA SER A 264 5.87 -8.36 -6.68
C SER A 264 5.44 -7.54 -7.90
N GLY A 265 4.97 -6.33 -7.67
CA GLY A 265 4.49 -5.42 -8.70
C GLY A 265 2.97 -5.41 -8.75
N LEU A 266 2.40 -4.21 -8.97
CA LEU A 266 0.97 -3.96 -8.86
C LEU A 266 0.14 -4.84 -9.81
N ARG A 267 0.51 -4.87 -11.09
CA ARG A 267 -0.20 -5.67 -12.11
C ARG A 267 -0.13 -7.16 -11.81
N ASN A 268 1.09 -7.68 -11.58
CA ASN A 268 1.29 -9.08 -11.24
C ASN A 268 0.51 -9.50 -9.97
N THR A 269 0.39 -8.61 -8.99
CA THR A 269 -0.40 -8.86 -7.78
C THR A 269 -1.89 -8.92 -8.09
N LEU A 270 -2.41 -8.00 -8.91
CA LEU A 270 -3.80 -8.03 -9.36
C LEU A 270 -4.13 -9.32 -10.12
N ASP A 271 -3.28 -9.68 -11.08
CA ASP A 271 -3.45 -10.89 -11.89
C ASP A 271 -3.45 -12.14 -11.01
N LEU A 272 -2.53 -12.22 -10.03
CA LEU A 272 -2.47 -13.34 -9.11
C LEU A 272 -3.71 -13.43 -8.20
N LEU A 273 -4.17 -12.30 -7.65
CA LEU A 273 -5.38 -12.30 -6.82
C LEU A 273 -6.62 -12.70 -7.62
N GLN A 274 -6.70 -12.32 -8.90
CA GLN A 274 -7.76 -12.76 -9.80
C GLN A 274 -7.69 -14.28 -10.08
N ASP A 275 -6.50 -14.83 -10.36
CA ASP A 275 -6.34 -16.27 -10.54
C ASP A 275 -6.67 -17.06 -9.27
N LEU A 276 -6.36 -16.50 -8.11
CA LEU A 276 -6.69 -17.07 -6.80
C LEU A 276 -8.20 -17.06 -6.54
N GLU A 277 -8.91 -15.97 -6.85
CA GLU A 277 -10.37 -15.89 -6.77
C GLU A 277 -11.06 -16.91 -7.71
N LEU A 278 -10.47 -17.16 -8.87
CA LEU A 278 -10.91 -18.19 -9.83
C LEU A 278 -10.51 -19.63 -9.44
N GLY A 279 -9.84 -19.83 -8.30
CA GLY A 279 -9.46 -21.15 -7.80
C GLY A 279 -8.30 -21.82 -8.56
N ARG A 280 -7.49 -21.05 -9.30
CA ARG A 280 -6.41 -21.59 -10.18
C ARG A 280 -5.10 -21.92 -9.46
N LEU A 281 -4.99 -21.61 -8.17
CA LEU A 281 -3.79 -21.84 -7.36
C LEU A 281 -3.87 -23.10 -6.47
N ALA A 282 -4.56 -24.13 -6.95
CA ALA A 282 -4.63 -25.41 -6.24
C ALA A 282 -3.23 -25.99 -6.01
N GLY A 283 -2.93 -26.38 -4.77
CA GLY A 283 -1.64 -26.93 -4.37
C GLY A 283 -0.59 -25.90 -3.95
N VAL A 284 -0.92 -24.61 -3.90
CA VAL A 284 -0.12 -23.57 -3.24
C VAL A 284 -0.60 -23.45 -1.79
N ASP A 285 0.33 -23.42 -0.83
CA ASP A 285 0.03 -23.28 0.59
C ASP A 285 0.09 -21.82 1.06
N PHE A 286 1.04 -21.04 0.51
CA PHE A 286 1.28 -19.66 0.93
C PHE A 286 1.63 -18.72 -0.23
N VAL A 287 1.08 -17.52 -0.20
CA VAL A 287 1.27 -16.47 -1.19
C VAL A 287 1.83 -15.21 -0.52
N GLU A 288 3.06 -14.85 -0.88
CA GLU A 288 3.67 -13.55 -0.58
C GLU A 288 3.33 -12.56 -1.71
N CYS A 289 2.55 -11.52 -1.40
CA CYS A 289 2.20 -10.46 -2.33
C CYS A 289 2.83 -9.11 -1.94
N ARG A 290 3.35 -8.39 -2.94
CA ARG A 290 3.92 -7.04 -2.79
C ARG A 290 3.48 -6.15 -3.94
N ILE A 291 2.96 -4.95 -3.64
CA ILE A 291 2.59 -3.98 -4.70
C ILE A 291 3.82 -3.40 -5.43
N CYS A 292 4.94 -3.21 -4.73
CA CYS A 292 6.12 -2.61 -5.33
C CYS A 292 7.00 -3.65 -6.05
N ASP A 293 7.64 -3.22 -7.14
CA ASP A 293 8.59 -4.06 -7.90
C ASP A 293 9.77 -4.51 -7.03
N LEU A 294 10.17 -5.77 -7.16
CA LEU A 294 11.25 -6.42 -6.41
C LEU A 294 11.03 -6.50 -4.88
N GLY A 295 9.83 -6.18 -4.39
CA GLY A 295 9.49 -6.18 -2.96
C GLY A 295 9.50 -4.77 -2.36
N CYS A 296 9.62 -4.68 -1.04
CA CYS A 296 9.55 -3.41 -0.32
C CYS A 296 10.70 -2.44 -0.67
N ILE A 297 11.84 -2.96 -1.17
CA ILE A 297 12.92 -2.12 -1.72
C ILE A 297 12.47 -1.25 -2.91
N GLY A 298 11.41 -1.63 -3.63
CA GLY A 298 10.80 -0.82 -4.67
C GLY A 298 9.88 0.30 -4.16
N GLY A 299 9.71 0.43 -2.84
CA GLY A 299 8.84 1.42 -2.20
C GLY A 299 9.17 2.85 -2.60
N ILE A 300 8.13 3.69 -2.74
CA ILE A 300 8.27 5.09 -3.18
C ILE A 300 8.96 5.98 -2.13
N ALA A 301 8.97 5.55 -0.86
CA ALA A 301 9.57 6.27 0.24
C ALA A 301 11.02 5.84 0.54
N ASN A 302 11.66 5.10 -0.38
CA ASN A 302 13.08 4.74 -0.33
C ASN A 302 13.96 5.82 -0.99
N ALA A 303 15.23 5.88 -0.58
CA ALA A 303 16.19 6.85 -1.13
C ALA A 303 16.90 6.31 -2.38
N GLU A 304 17.19 5.01 -2.36
CA GLU A 304 18.07 4.35 -3.32
C GLU A 304 17.28 3.67 -4.44
N SER A 305 17.96 3.43 -5.57
CA SER A 305 17.46 2.56 -6.62
C SER A 305 17.19 1.15 -6.09
N ARG A 306 16.00 0.61 -6.38
CA ARG A 306 15.62 -0.77 -6.08
C ARG A 306 16.63 -1.80 -6.58
N PHE A 307 17.30 -1.54 -7.71
CA PHE A 307 18.29 -2.45 -8.27
C PHE A 307 19.57 -2.49 -7.43
N LEU A 308 20.06 -1.32 -7.00
CA LEU A 308 21.24 -1.21 -6.14
C LEU A 308 20.95 -1.75 -4.73
N ALA A 309 19.77 -1.45 -4.19
CA ALA A 309 19.30 -2.03 -2.93
C ALA A 309 19.23 -3.56 -2.98
N SER A 310 18.77 -4.13 -4.11
CA SER A 310 18.74 -5.59 -4.32
C SER A 310 20.14 -6.19 -4.39
N LEU A 311 21.06 -5.58 -5.15
CA LEU A 311 22.44 -6.06 -5.29
C LEU A 311 23.17 -6.13 -3.95
N ARG A 312 22.81 -5.25 -3.02
CA ARG A 312 23.32 -5.23 -1.65
C ARG A 312 22.69 -6.33 -0.80
N LEU A 313 21.37 -6.33 -0.65
CA LEU A 313 20.71 -7.27 0.27
C LEU A 313 20.77 -8.74 -0.18
N GLN A 314 20.79 -9.02 -1.49
CA GLN A 314 20.74 -10.38 -2.01
C GLN A 314 21.92 -11.27 -1.56
N PRO A 315 23.20 -10.86 -1.70
CA PRO A 315 24.35 -11.69 -1.29
C PRO A 315 24.53 -11.81 0.23
N LEU A 316 23.89 -10.95 1.03
CA LEU A 316 24.03 -10.95 2.48
C LEU A 316 23.66 -12.34 3.06
N PRO A 317 24.57 -13.07 3.74
CA PRO A 317 24.21 -14.36 4.31
C PRO A 317 23.13 -14.20 5.38
N ALA A 318 22.25 -15.20 5.51
CA ALA A 318 21.24 -15.28 6.56
C ALA A 318 21.20 -16.72 7.09
N PRO A 319 21.18 -16.92 8.42
CA PRO A 319 21.18 -18.25 9.02
C PRO A 319 19.77 -18.85 8.91
N TRP A 320 19.54 -19.75 7.93
CA TRP A 320 18.23 -20.39 7.74
C TRP A 320 18.06 -21.69 8.51
N GLU A 321 19.16 -22.24 9.03
CA GLU A 321 19.14 -23.31 10.01
C GLU A 321 18.75 -22.68 11.35
N ILE A 322 17.71 -23.22 11.96
CA ILE A 322 17.13 -22.72 13.22
C ILE A 322 17.63 -23.62 14.33
N GLU A 323 18.36 -23.03 15.27
CA GLU A 323 18.88 -23.75 16.42
C GLU A 323 17.74 -24.20 17.36
N PRO A 324 17.89 -25.33 18.09
CA PRO A 324 16.87 -25.81 19.02
C PRO A 324 16.47 -24.76 20.08
N SER A 325 17.45 -24.03 20.62
CA SER A 325 17.20 -22.97 21.62
C SER A 325 16.39 -21.79 21.05
N GLU A 326 16.65 -21.41 19.79
CA GLU A 326 15.89 -20.37 19.09
C GLU A 326 14.43 -20.81 18.87
N ARG A 327 14.22 -22.09 18.54
CA ARG A 327 12.88 -22.66 18.40
C ARG A 327 12.11 -22.67 19.73
N GLU A 328 12.76 -23.00 20.84
CA GLU A 328 12.15 -22.98 22.18
C GLU A 328 11.73 -21.55 22.60
N GLU A 329 12.61 -20.56 22.39
CA GLU A 329 12.28 -19.16 22.67
C GLU A 329 11.08 -18.68 21.83
N LEU A 330 11.07 -19.01 20.53
CA LEU A 330 9.96 -18.65 19.64
C LEU A 330 8.65 -19.33 20.02
N ALA A 331 8.68 -20.58 20.47
CA ALA A 331 7.48 -21.28 20.94
C ALA A 331 6.88 -20.56 22.16
N ALA A 332 7.71 -20.17 23.13
CA ALA A 332 7.24 -19.40 24.29
C ALA A 332 6.65 -18.03 23.88
N MET A 333 7.26 -17.34 22.91
CA MET A 333 6.72 -16.09 22.37
C MET A 333 5.40 -16.31 21.62
N TYR A 334 5.27 -17.42 20.89
CA TYR A 334 4.06 -17.79 20.17
C TYR A 334 2.90 -18.04 21.14
N GLU A 335 3.13 -18.72 22.25
CA GLU A 335 2.14 -18.94 23.31
C GLU A 335 1.63 -17.64 23.94
N SER A 336 2.44 -16.57 23.95
CA SER A 336 2.02 -15.27 24.47
C SER A 336 0.94 -14.57 23.64
N GLY A 337 0.69 -15.01 22.40
CA GLY A 337 -0.36 -14.48 21.52
C GLY A 337 -0.09 -13.09 20.93
N ILE A 338 1.04 -12.45 21.23
CA ILE A 338 1.39 -11.09 20.77
C ILE A 338 1.43 -10.93 19.23
N TRP A 339 1.57 -12.04 18.51
CA TRP A 339 1.58 -12.07 17.05
C TRP A 339 0.19 -12.03 16.42
N ALA A 340 -0.86 -12.35 17.17
CA ALA A 340 -2.20 -12.56 16.64
C ALA A 340 -2.90 -11.24 16.29
N LEU A 341 -3.73 -11.26 15.24
CA LEU A 341 -4.59 -10.13 14.93
C LEU A 341 -5.56 -9.88 16.10
N GLU A 342 -5.69 -8.64 16.56
CA GLU A 342 -6.65 -8.27 17.62
C GLU A 342 -8.10 -8.35 17.10
N LYS A 343 -8.29 -8.01 15.82
CA LYS A 343 -9.58 -8.07 15.13
C LYS A 343 -9.39 -8.50 13.67
N PRO A 344 -10.39 -9.18 13.06
CA PRO A 344 -10.34 -9.55 11.65
C PRO A 344 -10.30 -8.32 10.75
N VAL A 345 -9.75 -8.47 9.55
CA VAL A 345 -9.71 -7.42 8.54
C VAL A 345 -11.11 -7.26 7.91
N PRO A 346 -11.79 -6.11 8.07
CA PRO A 346 -13.13 -5.92 7.52
C PRO A 346 -13.08 -5.63 6.01
N PRO A 347 -14.13 -5.93 5.22
CA PRO A 347 -14.22 -5.46 3.84
C PRO A 347 -14.33 -3.93 3.78
N ARG A 348 -13.91 -3.33 2.66
CA ARG A 348 -14.08 -1.91 2.35
C ARG A 348 -14.88 -1.78 1.05
N PRO A 349 -16.18 -2.14 1.07
CA PRO A 349 -17.00 -2.09 -0.14
C PRO A 349 -17.15 -0.64 -0.63
N ARG A 350 -17.43 -0.49 -1.93
CA ARG A 350 -17.83 0.81 -2.47
C ARG A 350 -19.06 1.33 -1.72
N ILE A 351 -19.08 2.64 -1.46
CA ILE A 351 -20.23 3.29 -0.80
C ILE A 351 -21.49 3.01 -1.65
N PRO A 352 -22.61 2.55 -1.05
CA PRO A 352 -23.85 2.39 -1.78
C PRO A 352 -24.30 3.68 -2.49
N LEU A 353 -25.13 3.54 -3.53
CA LEU A 353 -25.72 4.70 -4.24
C LEU A 353 -26.81 5.41 -3.41
N SER A 354 -27.41 4.69 -2.46
CA SER A 354 -28.31 5.19 -1.40
C SER A 354 -28.32 4.20 -0.24
N GLU A 355 -28.66 4.66 0.97
CA GLU A 355 -28.98 3.81 2.13
C GLU A 355 -30.31 3.07 1.93
N ASN A 356 -31.24 3.64 1.15
CA ASN A 356 -32.49 2.99 0.79
C ASN A 356 -32.28 2.03 -0.38
N LEU A 357 -32.57 0.73 -0.18
CA LEU A 357 -32.39 -0.29 -1.21
C LEU A 357 -33.14 0.02 -2.52
N THR A 358 -34.38 0.51 -2.43
CA THR A 358 -35.20 0.82 -3.61
C THR A 358 -34.58 1.96 -4.42
N GLU A 359 -34.12 3.01 -3.73
CA GLU A 359 -33.45 4.14 -4.35
C GLU A 359 -32.09 3.72 -4.94
N ALA A 360 -31.32 2.89 -4.22
CA ALA A 360 -30.05 2.37 -4.70
C ALA A 360 -30.22 1.52 -5.98
N MET A 361 -31.28 0.70 -6.06
CA MET A 361 -31.61 -0.05 -7.27
C MET A 361 -32.03 0.85 -8.43
N ALA A 362 -32.80 1.91 -8.17
CA ALA A 362 -33.18 2.89 -9.18
C ALA A 362 -31.95 3.61 -9.74
N LYS A 363 -31.08 4.11 -8.85
CA LYS A 363 -29.79 4.72 -9.20
C LYS A 363 -28.87 3.76 -9.96
N LEU A 364 -28.82 2.48 -9.58
CA LEU A 364 -28.03 1.47 -10.30
C LEU A 364 -28.56 1.25 -11.72
N LYS A 365 -29.88 1.25 -11.92
CA LYS A 365 -30.50 1.14 -13.25
C LYS A 365 -30.17 2.36 -14.10
N GLU A 366 -30.27 3.56 -13.53
CA GLU A 366 -29.90 4.82 -14.18
C GLU A 366 -28.42 4.84 -14.57
N MET A 367 -27.53 4.43 -13.66
CA MET A 367 -26.08 4.34 -13.89
C MET A 367 -25.78 3.44 -15.10
N LYS A 368 -26.45 2.29 -15.20
CA LYS A 368 -26.29 1.38 -16.34
C LYS A 368 -26.79 1.98 -17.65
N ALA A 369 -27.87 2.76 -17.61
CA ALA A 369 -28.40 3.46 -18.79
C ALA A 369 -27.39 4.52 -19.27
N ILE A 370 -26.91 5.38 -18.36
CA ILE A 370 -25.88 6.38 -18.67
C ILE A 370 -24.62 5.71 -19.20
N TYR A 371 -24.15 4.64 -18.54
CA TYR A 371 -22.97 3.90 -18.98
C TYR A 371 -23.11 3.38 -20.41
N ALA A 372 -24.28 2.84 -20.78
CA ALA A 372 -24.55 2.31 -22.13
C ALA A 372 -24.53 3.39 -23.22
N GLU A 373 -24.76 4.65 -22.87
CA GLU A 373 -24.65 5.76 -23.81
C GLU A 373 -23.21 6.24 -23.98
N LEU A 374 -22.36 6.08 -22.98
CA LEU A 374 -20.96 6.52 -23.01
C LEU A 374 -20.11 5.72 -24.02
N PRO A 375 -18.98 6.26 -24.50
CA PRO A 375 -18.22 5.65 -25.59
C PRO A 375 -17.39 4.40 -25.20
N HIS A 376 -17.33 4.03 -23.91
CA HIS A 376 -16.55 2.88 -23.41
C HIS A 376 -15.05 2.87 -23.77
N ILE A 377 -14.44 4.07 -23.91
CA ILE A 377 -13.01 4.22 -24.26
C ILE A 377 -12.12 4.27 -23.00
N ASP A 378 -12.67 4.66 -21.85
CA ASP A 378 -11.93 4.85 -20.60
C ASP A 378 -10.70 5.79 -20.75
N CYS A 379 -10.83 6.83 -21.58
CA CYS A 379 -9.72 7.71 -21.95
C CYS A 379 -9.22 8.61 -20.81
N GLY A 380 -10.04 8.87 -19.79
CA GLY A 380 -9.75 9.74 -18.66
C GLY A 380 -9.95 11.24 -18.90
N SER A 381 -10.35 11.67 -20.10
CA SER A 381 -10.41 13.10 -20.47
C SER A 381 -11.39 13.94 -19.65
N CYS A 382 -12.48 13.33 -19.17
CA CYS A 382 -13.45 13.98 -18.29
C CYS A 382 -13.02 14.04 -16.82
N GLY A 383 -11.79 13.59 -16.49
CA GLY A 383 -11.30 13.54 -15.11
C GLY A 383 -11.79 12.33 -14.30
N ARG A 384 -12.40 11.33 -14.94
CA ARG A 384 -12.82 10.05 -14.31
C ARG A 384 -12.03 8.87 -14.91
N PRO A 385 -11.66 7.85 -14.12
CA PRO A 385 -10.78 6.76 -14.57
C PRO A 385 -11.39 5.85 -15.63
N SER A 386 -12.72 5.72 -15.64
CA SER A 386 -13.46 4.92 -16.60
C SER A 386 -14.80 5.57 -16.92
N CYS A 387 -15.42 5.18 -18.04
CA CYS A 387 -16.79 5.54 -18.37
C CYS A 387 -17.76 5.04 -17.29
N ASN A 388 -17.48 3.91 -16.66
CA ASN A 388 -18.28 3.41 -15.54
C ASN A 388 -18.16 4.32 -14.30
N ALA A 389 -16.94 4.77 -13.96
CA ALA A 389 -16.74 5.74 -12.90
C ALA A 389 -17.44 7.09 -13.20
N MET A 390 -17.46 7.53 -14.46
CA MET A 390 -18.21 8.71 -14.86
C MET A 390 -19.72 8.52 -14.69
N ALA A 391 -20.27 7.39 -15.09
CA ALA A 391 -21.69 7.09 -14.89
C ALA A 391 -22.05 7.05 -13.39
N GLU A 392 -21.18 6.47 -12.56
CA GLU A 392 -21.34 6.49 -11.09
C GLU A 392 -21.37 7.91 -10.53
N ASP A 393 -20.42 8.76 -10.92
CA ASP A 393 -20.34 10.15 -10.46
C ASP A 393 -21.59 10.95 -10.90
N ILE A 394 -22.10 10.77 -12.12
CA ILE A 394 -23.32 11.46 -12.62
C ILE A 394 -24.53 11.11 -11.75
N VAL A 395 -24.76 9.83 -11.47
CA VAL A 395 -25.91 9.38 -10.64
C VAL A 395 -25.79 9.86 -9.19
N ARG A 396 -24.57 10.15 -8.73
CA ARG A 396 -24.32 10.79 -7.43
C ARG A 396 -24.50 12.31 -7.46
N GLY A 397 -24.77 12.91 -8.61
CA GLY A 397 -24.85 14.36 -8.80
C GLY A 397 -23.47 15.04 -8.83
N GLU A 398 -22.39 14.28 -9.01
CA GLU A 398 -21.01 14.77 -9.09
C GLU A 398 -20.51 14.84 -10.56
N GLY A 399 -21.40 15.12 -11.51
CA GLY A 399 -21.05 15.29 -12.92
C GLY A 399 -22.24 15.35 -13.86
N GLU A 400 -21.96 15.66 -15.12
CA GLU A 400 -22.96 15.69 -16.20
C GLU A 400 -22.52 14.81 -17.38
N ILE A 401 -23.46 14.35 -18.21
CA ILE A 401 -23.13 13.53 -19.39
C ILE A 401 -22.22 14.28 -20.38
N THR A 402 -22.38 15.61 -20.43
CA THR A 402 -21.61 16.57 -21.23
C THR A 402 -20.17 16.76 -20.74
N ASP A 403 -19.80 16.26 -19.55
CA ASP A 403 -18.39 16.21 -19.14
C ASP A 403 -17.57 15.30 -20.07
N CYS A 404 -18.24 14.36 -20.76
CA CYS A 404 -17.64 13.54 -21.79
C CYS A 404 -17.50 14.37 -23.06
N ILE A 405 -16.25 14.62 -23.50
CA ILE A 405 -15.98 15.39 -24.72
C ILE A 405 -16.70 14.86 -25.97
N PHE A 406 -16.93 13.54 -26.04
CA PHE A 406 -17.68 12.94 -27.14
C PHE A 406 -19.16 13.33 -27.08
N LYS A 407 -19.78 13.25 -25.90
CA LYS A 407 -21.18 13.64 -25.69
C LYS A 407 -21.41 15.14 -25.85
N LEU A 408 -20.50 15.96 -25.34
CA LEU A 408 -20.52 17.40 -25.58
C LEU A 408 -20.50 17.72 -27.07
N ARG A 409 -19.65 17.03 -27.84
CA ARG A 409 -19.54 17.24 -29.29
C ARG A 409 -20.79 16.80 -30.04
N ASP A 410 -21.39 15.68 -29.65
CA ASP A 410 -22.65 15.20 -30.23
C ASP A 410 -23.76 16.24 -29.99
N GLU A 411 -23.91 16.73 -28.75
CA GLU A 411 -24.90 17.76 -28.41
C GLU A 411 -24.68 19.09 -29.15
N ILE A 412 -23.43 19.54 -29.28
CA ILE A 412 -23.10 20.75 -30.06
C ILE A 412 -23.51 20.57 -31.53
N SER A 413 -23.27 19.38 -32.10
CA SER A 413 -23.61 19.08 -33.49
C SER A 413 -25.13 19.07 -33.70
N ASP A 414 -25.87 18.46 -32.77
CA ASP A 414 -27.34 18.44 -32.79
C ASP A 414 -27.95 19.82 -32.62
N LEU A 415 -27.39 20.66 -31.73
CA LEU A 415 -27.81 22.04 -31.58
C LEU A 415 -27.56 22.85 -32.86
N ALA A 416 -26.38 22.71 -33.47
CA ALA A 416 -26.06 23.37 -34.73
C ALA A 416 -27.05 22.98 -35.84
N ASN A 417 -27.38 21.69 -35.96
CA ASN A 417 -28.38 21.20 -36.92
C ASN A 417 -29.77 21.80 -36.66
N ARG A 418 -30.21 21.88 -35.40
CA ARG A 418 -31.50 22.50 -35.03
C ARG A 418 -31.53 23.99 -35.39
N ILE A 419 -30.44 24.72 -35.17
CA ILE A 419 -30.33 26.15 -35.56
C ILE A 419 -30.47 26.29 -37.09
N VAL A 420 -29.83 25.42 -37.87
CA VAL A 420 -29.94 25.42 -39.34
C VAL A 420 -31.36 25.07 -39.81
N LEU A 421 -32.05 24.16 -39.15
CA LEU A 421 -33.45 23.82 -39.47
C LEU A 421 -34.38 25.00 -39.17
N LEU A 422 -34.19 25.67 -38.03
CA LEU A 422 -34.97 26.83 -37.63
C LEU A 422 -34.75 28.03 -38.57
N SER A 423 -33.52 28.27 -39.05
CA SER A 423 -33.26 29.38 -39.97
C SER A 423 -33.92 29.18 -41.35
N LYS A 424 -34.16 27.94 -41.76
CA LYS A 424 -34.93 27.59 -42.97
C LYS A 424 -36.44 27.61 -42.75
N SER A 425 -36.89 27.69 -41.49
CA SER A 425 -38.31 27.68 -41.17
C SER A 425 -38.91 29.08 -41.40
N VAL A 426 -39.88 29.15 -42.30
CA VAL A 426 -40.66 30.37 -42.55
C VAL A 426 -42.03 30.19 -41.91
N PRO A 427 -42.48 31.11 -41.04
CA PRO A 427 -43.83 31.08 -40.49
C PRO A 427 -44.87 30.97 -41.62
N HIS A 428 -45.90 30.16 -41.42
CA HIS A 428 -46.92 29.92 -42.44
C HIS A 428 -47.59 31.20 -42.95
N THR A 429 -47.65 32.25 -42.12
CA THR A 429 -48.15 33.60 -42.48
C THR A 429 -47.25 34.38 -43.43
N MET A 430 -45.97 33.98 -43.59
CA MET A 430 -45.00 34.60 -44.50
C MET A 430 -44.77 33.77 -45.78
N LYS A 431 -45.40 32.59 -45.90
CA LYS A 431 -45.36 31.75 -47.10
C LYS A 431 -46.39 32.25 -48.14
N GLY A 432 -46.13 33.38 -48.81
CA GLY A 432 -47.07 33.85 -49.84
C GLY A 432 -46.98 35.30 -50.28
N ARG A 433 -45.81 35.92 -50.27
CA ARG A 433 -45.57 37.19 -50.98
C ARG A 433 -44.32 37.04 -51.84
N SER A 434 -44.47 36.31 -52.94
CA SER A 434 -43.53 36.37 -54.08
C SER A 434 -43.94 37.51 -54.99
#